data_AF-A0AAW8NRE7-F1
#
_entry.id   AF-A0AAW8NRE7-F1
#
_cell.length_a   1.000
_cell.length_b   1.000
_cell.length_c   1.000
_cell.angle_alpha   90.00
_cell.angle_beta   90.00
_cell.angle_gamma   90.00
#
_symmetry.space_group_name_H-M   'P 1'
#
loop_
_entity.id
_entity.type
_entity.pdbx_description
1 polymer ?
#
loop_
_entity_poly.entity_id
_entity_poly.type
_entity_poly.pdbx_seq_one_letter_code
_entity_poly.pdbx_strand_id
1 'polypeptide(L)'
;MALSTSLCSFAEEQYAPFLTLTVTSELIEPADFKVTLPPSYAKKPDKQYVVLFDFHPRSHALLAGMHDWMSHNGDWPWLETIIVTAPDGHQGLGELKTAAIEEQGNQKLLDYFERDLLPAIDKQYRTNGFRILNGFTGNAGLGLYTLINRPSLFNAYFVASPVLSKDFAYVIKDAPKKLAAMQGKPRFLFMSTSDSGFEQRQLASFAQMEAIVKANANSTLDYQITRFDGSYYMTQPVLAAAYGIEALFDDYHQVLAADSEISKQGPQAIVAHYQYLSEQKYGFKVPATSSLIKLGNSYLEKEPAKAVEVYKVAISDDPKAYTAYDAVADAYAKMGEIELAIKYQALALDITDHPFYQNKYTNKLAKYKEQSKL
;
A
#
# COMPACT_ATOMS: atom_id res chain seq x y z
N MET A 1 -12.87 -41.00 -48.31
CA MET A 1 -12.41 -40.94 -46.90
C MET A 1 -11.58 -39.68 -46.75
N ALA A 2 -12.19 -38.59 -46.29
CA ALA A 2 -11.47 -37.36 -45.96
C ALA A 2 -11.42 -37.28 -44.43
N LEU A 3 -10.21 -37.43 -43.87
CA LEU A 3 -9.97 -37.17 -42.45
C LEU A 3 -10.06 -35.67 -42.21
N SER A 4 -11.06 -35.25 -41.44
CA SER A 4 -11.13 -33.93 -40.83
C SER A 4 -10.16 -33.91 -39.66
N THR A 5 -9.00 -33.26 -39.85
CA THR A 5 -8.12 -32.86 -38.75
C THR A 5 -8.73 -31.64 -38.07
N SER A 6 -9.42 -31.88 -36.95
CA SER A 6 -9.84 -30.83 -36.01
C SER A 6 -8.58 -30.23 -35.38
N LEU A 7 -8.26 -28.99 -35.74
CA LEU A 7 -7.27 -28.17 -35.05
C LEU A 7 -7.82 -27.83 -33.66
N CYS A 8 -7.37 -28.54 -32.62
CA CYS A 8 -7.51 -28.08 -31.25
C CYS A 8 -6.70 -26.79 -31.09
N SER A 9 -7.40 -25.66 -31.05
CA SER A 9 -6.87 -24.42 -30.49
C SER A 9 -6.65 -24.64 -29.00
N PHE A 10 -5.39 -24.82 -28.58
CA PHE A 10 -5.03 -24.68 -27.18
C PHE A 10 -5.28 -23.21 -26.81
N ALA A 11 -6.35 -22.93 -26.09
CA ALA A 11 -6.49 -21.64 -25.42
C ALA A 11 -5.31 -21.51 -24.45
N GLU A 12 -4.50 -20.48 -24.61
CA GLU A 12 -3.53 -20.09 -23.59
C GLU A 12 -4.32 -19.84 -22.30
N GLU A 13 -4.16 -20.75 -21.33
CA GLU A 13 -4.80 -20.66 -20.04
C GLU A 13 -4.21 -19.45 -19.30
N GLN A 14 -4.93 -18.33 -19.32
CA GLN A 14 -4.51 -17.13 -18.59
C GLN A 14 -4.65 -17.39 -17.09
N TYR A 15 -3.51 -17.54 -16.40
CA TYR A 15 -3.44 -17.83 -14.97
C TYR A 15 -4.06 -16.75 -14.06
N ALA A 16 -4.28 -15.52 -14.57
CA ALA A 16 -5.01 -14.45 -13.89
C ALA A 16 -5.65 -13.50 -14.91
N PRO A 17 -6.90 -13.05 -14.73
CA PRO A 17 -7.56 -12.11 -15.64
C PRO A 17 -6.93 -10.72 -15.55
N PHE A 18 -6.78 -10.06 -16.69
CA PHE A 18 -6.28 -8.67 -16.77
C PHE A 18 -6.99 -7.87 -17.87
N LEU A 19 -6.92 -6.56 -17.73
CA LEU A 19 -7.29 -5.58 -18.76
C LEU A 19 -6.03 -5.08 -19.46
N THR A 20 -6.18 -4.58 -20.68
CA THR A 20 -5.09 -3.90 -21.38
C THR A 20 -5.26 -2.38 -21.25
N LEU A 21 -4.18 -1.70 -20.87
CA LEU A 21 -4.05 -0.24 -20.95
C LEU A 21 -3.02 0.09 -22.04
N THR A 22 -3.48 0.59 -23.18
CA THR A 22 -2.60 1.12 -24.23
C THR A 22 -2.18 2.54 -23.88
N VAL A 23 -0.88 2.76 -23.75
CA VAL A 23 -0.28 4.08 -23.47
C VAL A 23 0.40 4.58 -24.74
N THR A 24 0.00 5.76 -25.18
CA THR A 24 0.59 6.49 -26.31
C THR A 24 1.56 7.55 -25.80
N SER A 25 2.70 7.71 -26.47
CA SER A 25 3.75 8.66 -26.07
C SER A 25 4.41 9.25 -27.32
N GLU A 26 5.03 10.43 -27.18
CA GLU A 26 5.95 10.97 -28.18
C GLU A 26 7.36 10.36 -28.07
N LEU A 27 7.68 9.68 -26.96
CA LEU A 27 9.00 9.12 -26.69
C LEU A 27 9.17 7.71 -27.26
N ILE A 28 8.07 6.96 -27.39
CA ILE A 28 8.05 5.56 -27.81
C ILE A 28 6.78 5.25 -28.59
N GLU A 29 6.79 4.16 -29.35
CA GLU A 29 5.60 3.54 -29.92
C GLU A 29 4.58 3.12 -28.84
N PRO A 30 3.28 3.00 -29.18
CA PRO A 30 2.25 2.63 -28.20
C PRO A 30 2.55 1.33 -27.46
N ALA A 31 2.43 1.37 -26.14
CA ALA A 31 2.77 0.25 -25.25
C ALA A 31 1.53 -0.28 -24.54
N ASP A 32 1.33 -1.60 -24.58
CA ASP A 32 0.20 -2.28 -23.94
C ASP A 32 0.58 -2.84 -22.56
N PHE A 33 0.06 -2.22 -21.50
CA PHE A 33 0.26 -2.65 -20.12
C PHE A 33 -0.86 -3.59 -19.69
N LYS A 34 -0.52 -4.61 -18.89
CA LYS A 34 -1.53 -5.44 -18.22
C LYS A 34 -1.96 -4.79 -16.93
N VAL A 35 -3.26 -4.75 -16.68
CA VAL A 35 -3.86 -4.15 -15.49
C VAL A 35 -4.75 -5.15 -14.78
N THR A 36 -4.45 -5.43 -13.52
CA THR A 36 -5.32 -6.19 -12.61
C THR A 36 -6.09 -5.23 -11.72
N LEU A 37 -7.41 -5.36 -11.70
CA LEU A 37 -8.27 -4.59 -10.81
C LEU A 37 -8.61 -5.41 -9.56
N PRO A 38 -8.66 -4.77 -8.37
CA PRO A 38 -9.02 -5.47 -7.15
C PRO A 38 -10.47 -5.98 -7.17
N PRO A 39 -10.81 -7.06 -6.45
CA PRO A 39 -12.15 -7.67 -6.50
C PRO A 39 -13.30 -6.71 -6.18
N SER A 40 -13.08 -5.69 -5.33
CA SER A 40 -14.11 -4.71 -5.01
C SER A 40 -14.33 -3.64 -6.08
N TYR A 41 -13.47 -3.51 -7.10
CA TYR A 41 -13.49 -2.39 -8.05
C TYR A 41 -14.88 -2.18 -8.67
N ALA A 42 -15.54 -3.24 -9.15
CA ALA A 42 -16.89 -3.12 -9.72
C ALA A 42 -18.00 -2.91 -8.68
N LYS A 43 -17.76 -3.31 -7.42
CA LYS A 43 -18.77 -3.31 -6.34
C LYS A 43 -18.74 -2.02 -5.51
N LYS A 44 -17.62 -1.30 -5.50
CA LYS A 44 -17.39 -0.07 -4.73
C LYS A 44 -17.06 1.08 -5.68
N PRO A 45 -18.06 1.71 -6.33
CA PRO A 45 -17.84 2.73 -7.36
C PRO A 45 -17.13 3.98 -6.83
N ASP A 46 -17.27 4.27 -5.54
CA ASP A 46 -16.66 5.44 -4.90
C ASP A 46 -15.26 5.15 -4.30
N LYS A 47 -14.82 3.89 -4.24
CA LYS A 47 -13.49 3.55 -3.72
C LYS A 47 -12.42 3.89 -4.75
N GLN A 48 -11.36 4.54 -4.27
CA GLN A 48 -10.12 4.79 -5.00
C GLN A 48 -9.02 3.87 -4.46
N TYR A 49 -8.07 3.51 -5.32
CA TYR A 49 -7.13 2.42 -5.06
C TYR A 49 -5.68 2.86 -5.18
N VAL A 50 -4.82 2.19 -4.40
CA VAL A 50 -3.36 2.25 -4.56
C VAL A 50 -3.00 1.70 -5.94
N VAL A 51 -1.90 2.16 -6.53
CA VAL A 51 -1.33 1.58 -7.75
C VAL A 51 0.01 0.92 -7.43
N LEU A 52 0.23 -0.31 -7.88
CA LEU A 52 1.55 -0.95 -7.91
C LEU A 52 1.97 -1.14 -9.36
N PHE A 53 3.13 -0.61 -9.71
CA PHE A 53 3.75 -0.76 -11.03
C PHE A 53 4.95 -1.71 -10.97
N ASP A 54 5.05 -2.64 -11.93
CA ASP A 54 6.22 -3.51 -12.12
C ASP A 54 6.63 -3.59 -13.60
N PHE A 55 7.93 -3.46 -13.86
CA PHE A 55 8.49 -3.52 -15.20
C PHE A 55 8.57 -4.94 -15.81
N HIS A 56 8.42 -6.00 -15.02
CA HIS A 56 8.61 -7.36 -15.49
C HIS A 56 7.27 -7.98 -15.89
N PRO A 57 7.04 -8.39 -17.15
CA PRO A 57 5.74 -8.91 -17.62
C PRO A 57 5.28 -10.18 -16.87
N ARG A 58 6.23 -11.04 -16.46
CA ARG A 58 5.93 -12.24 -15.64
C ARG A 58 5.58 -11.95 -14.18
N SER A 59 5.76 -10.72 -13.69
CA SER A 59 5.34 -10.35 -12.33
C SER A 59 3.82 -10.35 -12.19
N HIS A 60 3.07 -10.22 -13.29
CA HIS A 60 1.61 -10.13 -13.28
C HIS A 60 0.95 -11.30 -12.50
N ALA A 61 1.24 -12.54 -12.88
CA ALA A 61 0.62 -13.70 -12.23
C ALA A 61 1.01 -13.82 -10.74
N LEU A 62 2.26 -13.48 -10.42
CA LEU A 62 2.76 -13.45 -9.05
C LEU A 62 2.01 -12.41 -8.21
N LEU A 63 2.01 -11.16 -8.66
CA LEU A 63 1.46 -10.04 -7.93
C LEU A 63 -0.06 -10.12 -7.83
N ALA A 64 -0.75 -10.53 -8.90
CA ALA A 64 -2.20 -10.71 -8.88
C ALA A 64 -2.63 -11.79 -7.88
N GLY A 65 -1.96 -12.95 -7.87
CA GLY A 65 -2.27 -14.03 -6.93
C GLY A 65 -1.93 -13.67 -5.48
N MET A 66 -0.78 -13.03 -5.24
CA MET A 66 -0.43 -12.53 -3.91
C MET A 66 -1.42 -11.46 -3.43
N HIS A 67 -1.82 -10.54 -4.32
CA HIS A 67 -2.75 -9.47 -3.98
C HIS A 67 -4.14 -9.98 -3.64
N ASP A 68 -4.67 -10.93 -4.41
CA ASP A 68 -5.93 -11.60 -4.09
C ASP A 68 -5.87 -12.21 -2.67
N TRP A 69 -4.81 -12.98 -2.38
CA TRP A 69 -4.62 -13.59 -1.06
C TRP A 69 -4.37 -12.57 0.06
N MET A 70 -3.58 -11.53 -0.17
CA MET A 70 -3.18 -10.59 0.89
C MET A 70 -4.14 -9.42 1.06
N SER A 71 -5.22 -9.32 0.26
CA SER A 71 -6.23 -8.25 0.38
C SER A 71 -7.64 -8.74 0.71
N HIS A 72 -7.93 -10.04 0.54
CA HIS A 72 -9.30 -10.58 0.70
C HIS A 72 -9.93 -10.35 2.08
N ASN A 73 -9.11 -10.23 3.13
CA ASN A 73 -9.58 -10.04 4.49
C ASN A 73 -9.56 -8.56 4.91
N GLY A 74 -10.37 -7.75 4.24
CA GLY A 74 -10.57 -6.34 4.62
C GLY A 74 -9.33 -5.48 4.44
N ASP A 75 -8.67 -5.60 3.28
CA ASP A 75 -7.47 -4.84 2.93
C ASP A 75 -6.22 -5.19 3.79
N TRP A 76 -6.20 -6.31 4.55
CA TRP A 76 -5.05 -6.75 5.38
C TRP A 76 -4.31 -7.97 4.81
N PRO A 77 -2.95 -7.97 4.78
CA PRO A 77 -2.04 -6.84 5.06
C PRO A 77 -1.79 -5.94 3.84
N TRP A 78 -2.36 -6.30 2.68
CA TRP A 78 -2.22 -5.57 1.44
C TRP A 78 -3.54 -4.85 1.13
N LEU A 79 -3.51 -3.52 1.14
CA LEU A 79 -4.63 -2.72 0.65
C LEU A 79 -5.02 -3.12 -0.79
N GLU A 80 -6.31 -3.12 -1.11
CA GLU A 80 -6.77 -3.32 -2.47
C GLU A 80 -6.07 -2.33 -3.43
N THR A 81 -5.38 -2.89 -4.42
CA THR A 81 -4.39 -2.21 -5.26
C THR A 81 -4.66 -2.55 -6.71
N ILE A 82 -4.55 -1.56 -7.59
CA ILE A 82 -4.50 -1.76 -9.04
C ILE A 82 -3.06 -2.13 -9.40
N ILE A 83 -2.87 -3.30 -10.00
CA ILE A 83 -1.54 -3.77 -10.40
C ILE A 83 -1.36 -3.50 -11.88
N VAL A 84 -0.27 -2.81 -12.25
CA VAL A 84 0.07 -2.49 -13.64
C VAL A 84 1.43 -3.10 -13.95
N THR A 85 1.51 -3.96 -14.97
CA THR A 85 2.76 -4.60 -15.39
C THR A 85 3.10 -4.29 -16.84
N ALA A 86 4.37 -4.00 -17.11
CA ALA A 86 4.85 -3.64 -18.44
C ALA A 86 4.72 -4.79 -19.47
N PRO A 87 4.61 -4.47 -20.77
CA PRO A 87 4.66 -5.45 -21.86
C PRO A 87 6.00 -6.20 -21.91
N ASP A 88 5.97 -7.39 -22.52
CA ASP A 88 7.19 -8.17 -22.78
C ASP A 88 7.88 -7.69 -24.06
N GLY A 89 9.20 -7.50 -24.00
CA GLY A 89 10.03 -7.20 -25.17
C GLY A 89 9.75 -5.88 -25.91
N HIS A 90 9.03 -4.93 -25.32
CA HIS A 90 8.73 -3.66 -25.98
C HIS A 90 9.99 -2.82 -26.24
N GLN A 91 10.25 -2.49 -27.50
CA GLN A 91 11.52 -1.89 -27.94
C GLN A 91 11.73 -0.50 -27.35
N GLY A 92 10.76 0.42 -27.51
CA GLY A 92 10.88 1.79 -27.01
C GLY A 92 11.09 1.86 -25.49
N LEU A 93 10.32 1.10 -24.70
CA LEU A 93 10.56 0.98 -23.25
C LEU A 93 11.96 0.43 -22.94
N GLY A 94 12.44 -0.54 -23.72
CA GLY A 94 13.81 -1.05 -23.63
C GLY A 94 14.84 0.04 -23.86
N GLU A 95 14.68 0.86 -24.90
CA GLU A 95 15.57 1.97 -25.22
C GLU A 95 15.58 3.04 -24.12
N LEU A 96 14.41 3.40 -23.57
CA LEU A 96 14.32 4.33 -22.43
C LEU A 96 15.07 3.79 -21.20
N LYS A 97 14.95 2.49 -20.91
CA LYS A 97 15.67 1.85 -19.82
C LYS A 97 17.18 1.83 -20.06
N THR A 98 17.62 1.46 -21.26
CA THR A 98 19.04 1.45 -21.63
C THR A 98 19.63 2.85 -21.49
N ALA A 99 18.95 3.88 -21.98
CA ALA A 99 19.39 5.26 -21.85
C ALA A 99 19.55 5.68 -20.38
N ALA A 100 18.61 5.32 -19.50
CA ALA A 100 18.73 5.60 -18.06
C ALA A 100 19.91 4.85 -17.40
N ILE A 101 20.26 3.66 -17.90
CA ILE A 101 21.34 2.82 -17.37
C ILE A 101 22.72 3.31 -17.83
N GLU A 102 22.83 3.67 -19.11
CA GLU A 102 24.11 3.87 -19.79
C GLU A 102 24.48 5.36 -19.90
N GLU A 103 23.52 6.27 -19.93
CA GLU A 103 23.76 7.71 -20.12
C GLU A 103 23.54 8.50 -18.82
N GLN A 104 24.62 8.94 -18.18
CA GLN A 104 24.51 9.66 -16.90
C GLN A 104 23.64 10.91 -17.04
N GLY A 105 22.57 10.97 -16.24
CA GLY A 105 21.65 12.11 -16.22
C GLY A 105 20.54 12.08 -17.27
N ASN A 106 20.46 11.06 -18.11
CA ASN A 106 19.31 10.89 -19.01
C ASN A 106 18.07 10.55 -18.17
N GLN A 107 17.00 11.35 -18.31
CA GLN A 107 15.73 11.19 -17.56
C GLN A 107 14.51 10.88 -18.43
N LYS A 108 14.69 10.45 -19.69
CA LYS A 108 13.57 10.16 -20.59
C LYS A 108 12.64 9.08 -20.05
N LEU A 109 13.17 8.07 -19.34
CA LEU A 109 12.35 7.07 -18.65
C LEU A 109 11.44 7.71 -17.59
N LEU A 110 11.96 8.70 -16.86
CA LEU A 110 11.19 9.42 -15.83
C LEU A 110 10.15 10.33 -16.48
N ASP A 111 10.49 10.97 -17.61
CA ASP A 111 9.56 11.78 -18.40
C ASP A 111 8.39 10.95 -18.94
N TYR A 112 8.68 9.74 -19.43
CA TYR A 112 7.65 8.79 -19.85
C TYR A 112 6.70 8.42 -18.70
N PHE A 113 7.24 8.17 -17.51
CA PHE A 113 6.40 7.95 -16.33
C PHE A 113 5.52 9.15 -16.00
N GLU A 114 6.12 10.34 -15.94
CA GLU A 114 5.44 11.55 -15.51
C GLU A 114 4.36 12.03 -16.48
N ARG A 115 4.63 11.93 -17.79
CA ARG A 115 3.79 12.56 -18.83
C ARG A 115 2.84 11.59 -19.49
N ASP A 116 3.20 10.31 -19.55
CA ASP A 116 2.47 9.33 -20.35
C ASP A 116 1.85 8.23 -19.48
N LEU A 117 2.68 7.40 -18.82
CA LEU A 117 2.18 6.20 -18.14
C LEU A 117 1.30 6.53 -16.92
N LEU A 118 1.81 7.30 -15.96
CA LEU A 118 1.06 7.56 -14.72
C LEU A 118 -0.24 8.35 -14.99
N PRO A 119 -0.24 9.40 -15.84
CA PRO A 119 -1.49 10.07 -16.23
C PRO A 119 -2.48 9.16 -16.97
N ALA A 120 -2.01 8.24 -17.83
CA ALA A 120 -2.90 7.29 -18.50
C ALA A 120 -3.60 6.34 -17.51
N ILE A 121 -2.87 5.86 -16.48
CA ILE A 121 -3.44 5.04 -15.41
C ILE A 121 -4.50 5.84 -14.64
N ASP A 122 -4.17 7.05 -14.18
CA ASP A 122 -5.09 7.88 -13.39
C ASP A 122 -6.33 8.31 -14.17
N LYS A 123 -6.21 8.48 -15.50
CA LYS A 123 -7.33 8.81 -16.37
C LYS A 123 -8.29 7.63 -16.56
N GLN A 124 -7.75 6.41 -16.68
CA GLN A 124 -8.53 5.22 -16.98
C GLN A 124 -9.12 4.56 -15.73
N TYR A 125 -8.47 4.71 -14.57
CA TYR A 125 -8.82 3.99 -13.35
C TYR A 125 -8.96 4.89 -12.11
N ARG A 126 -9.74 4.46 -11.12
CA ARG A 126 -9.94 5.19 -9.86
C ARG A 126 -8.74 5.03 -8.93
N THR A 127 -7.73 5.87 -9.08
CA THR A 127 -6.53 5.87 -8.24
C THR A 127 -6.68 6.86 -7.07
N ASN A 128 -6.00 6.60 -5.96
CA ASN A 128 -5.91 7.52 -4.81
C ASN A 128 -4.61 8.34 -4.80
N GLY A 129 -3.79 8.22 -5.86
CA GLY A 129 -2.51 8.90 -6.00
C GLY A 129 -1.34 8.27 -5.25
N PHE A 130 -1.54 7.23 -4.44
CA PHE A 130 -0.45 6.48 -3.81
C PHE A 130 0.06 5.38 -4.74
N ARG A 131 1.34 5.45 -5.10
CA ARG A 131 1.96 4.55 -6.10
C ARG A 131 3.17 3.82 -5.54
N ILE A 132 3.27 2.53 -5.85
CA ILE A 132 4.36 1.64 -5.46
C ILE A 132 5.10 1.25 -6.74
N LEU A 133 6.43 1.40 -6.76
CA LEU A 133 7.29 0.81 -7.78
C LEU A 133 7.88 -0.48 -7.23
N ASN A 134 7.55 -1.61 -7.85
CA ASN A 134 8.12 -2.92 -7.55
C ASN A 134 9.14 -3.29 -8.63
N GLY A 135 10.31 -3.76 -8.21
CA GLY A 135 11.39 -4.09 -9.11
C GLY A 135 12.21 -5.26 -8.61
N PHE A 136 12.73 -6.03 -9.56
CA PHE A 136 13.69 -7.10 -9.34
C PHE A 136 14.90 -6.90 -10.25
N THR A 137 16.11 -7.06 -9.74
CA THR A 137 17.37 -7.02 -10.51
C THR A 137 17.63 -5.66 -11.18
N GLY A 138 17.77 -5.61 -12.51
CA GLY A 138 17.92 -4.36 -13.24
C GLY A 138 16.73 -3.42 -13.04
N ASN A 139 15.51 -3.95 -12.92
CA ASN A 139 14.32 -3.14 -12.64
C ASN A 139 14.34 -2.59 -11.20
N ALA A 140 14.93 -3.32 -10.25
CA ALA A 140 15.17 -2.82 -8.89
C ALA A 140 16.22 -1.70 -8.87
N GLY A 141 17.29 -1.82 -9.67
CA GLY A 141 18.26 -0.73 -9.89
C GLY A 141 17.61 0.51 -10.49
N LEU A 142 16.71 0.34 -11.48
CA LEU A 142 15.92 1.43 -12.04
C LEU A 142 14.91 2.03 -11.04
N GLY A 143 14.42 1.22 -10.08
CA GLY A 143 13.65 1.71 -8.94
C GLY A 143 14.43 2.68 -8.06
N LEU A 144 15.68 2.33 -7.71
CA LEU A 144 16.58 3.22 -7.00
C LEU A 144 16.92 4.48 -7.80
N TYR A 145 17.18 4.34 -9.10
CA TYR A 145 17.36 5.46 -10.02
C TYR A 145 16.14 6.39 -10.01
N THR A 146 14.93 5.85 -10.04
CA THR A 146 13.68 6.62 -9.99
C THR A 146 13.55 7.37 -8.66
N LEU A 147 13.81 6.71 -7.53
CA LEU A 147 13.77 7.30 -6.19
C LEU A 147 14.70 8.51 -6.06
N ILE A 148 15.97 8.37 -6.45
CA ILE A 148 16.95 9.43 -6.23
C ILE A 148 16.81 10.59 -7.21
N ASN A 149 16.25 10.35 -8.41
CA ASN A 149 16.15 11.38 -9.46
C ASN A 149 14.79 12.10 -9.49
N ARG A 150 13.68 11.39 -9.25
CA ARG A 150 12.32 11.97 -9.28
C ARG A 150 11.41 11.26 -8.26
N PRO A 151 11.64 11.48 -6.94
CA PRO A 151 10.91 10.82 -5.87
C PRO A 151 9.41 11.17 -5.82
N SER A 152 8.94 12.15 -6.61
CA SER A 152 7.51 12.49 -6.69
C SER A 152 6.69 11.49 -7.51
N LEU A 153 7.31 10.65 -8.35
CA LEU A 153 6.61 9.71 -9.22
C LEU A 153 5.92 8.57 -8.45
N PHE A 154 6.59 8.08 -7.40
CA PHE A 154 6.11 6.96 -6.58
C PHE A 154 6.28 7.29 -5.09
N ASN A 155 5.41 6.71 -4.26
CA ASN A 155 5.42 6.89 -2.82
C ASN A 155 6.27 5.83 -2.12
N ALA A 156 6.30 4.62 -2.68
CA ALA A 156 7.05 3.49 -2.14
C ALA A 156 7.83 2.74 -3.25
N TYR A 157 8.96 2.16 -2.87
CA TYR A 157 9.88 1.46 -3.75
C TYR A 157 10.25 0.12 -3.13
N PHE A 158 9.86 -0.98 -3.76
CA PHE A 158 10.26 -2.33 -3.38
C PHE A 158 11.30 -2.82 -4.37
N VAL A 159 12.56 -2.92 -3.93
CA VAL A 159 13.71 -3.19 -4.80
C VAL A 159 14.41 -4.47 -4.37
N ALA A 160 14.07 -5.56 -5.05
CA ALA A 160 14.58 -6.90 -4.77
C ALA A 160 15.86 -7.18 -5.56
N SER A 161 16.95 -7.52 -4.86
CA SER A 161 18.26 -7.86 -5.43
C SER A 161 18.71 -6.89 -6.53
N PRO A 162 18.80 -5.57 -6.26
CA PRO A 162 19.13 -4.58 -7.28
C PRO A 162 20.49 -4.86 -7.93
N VAL A 163 20.56 -4.68 -9.25
CA VAL A 163 21.85 -4.61 -9.94
C VAL A 163 22.48 -3.26 -9.62
N LEU A 164 23.68 -3.29 -9.02
CA LEU A 164 24.39 -2.11 -8.52
C LEU A 164 25.86 -2.07 -8.97
N SER A 165 26.42 -3.24 -9.30
CA SER A 165 27.80 -3.34 -9.78
C SER A 165 28.02 -2.53 -11.05
N LYS A 166 29.26 -2.03 -11.21
CA LYS A 166 29.65 -1.12 -12.30
C LYS A 166 28.85 0.20 -12.33
N ASP A 167 28.35 0.64 -11.18
CA ASP A 167 27.57 1.88 -11.02
C ASP A 167 26.34 1.93 -11.96
N PHE A 168 25.58 0.83 -11.95
CA PHE A 168 24.34 0.70 -12.75
C PHE A 168 23.42 1.91 -12.58
N ALA A 169 23.05 2.56 -13.69
CA ALA A 169 22.24 3.79 -13.70
C ALA A 169 22.78 4.91 -12.79
N TYR A 170 24.08 4.88 -12.50
CA TYR A 170 24.82 5.87 -11.70
C TYR A 170 24.30 6.03 -10.26
N VAL A 171 23.57 5.04 -9.74
CA VAL A 171 22.86 5.17 -8.45
C VAL A 171 23.82 5.24 -7.28
N ILE A 172 24.92 4.49 -7.30
CA ILE A 172 25.90 4.50 -6.20
C ILE A 172 26.61 5.85 -6.16
N LYS A 173 26.99 6.38 -7.32
CA LYS A 173 27.67 7.68 -7.43
C LYS A 173 26.77 8.85 -7.04
N ASP A 174 25.51 8.84 -7.46
CA ASP A 174 24.63 10.00 -7.31
C ASP A 174 23.83 10.01 -5.99
N ALA A 175 23.57 8.85 -5.40
CA ALA A 175 22.73 8.72 -4.21
C ALA A 175 23.16 9.58 -3.01
N PRO A 176 24.44 9.71 -2.63
CA PRO A 176 24.81 10.48 -1.44
C PRO A 176 24.26 11.91 -1.46
N LYS A 177 24.49 12.63 -2.57
CA LYS A 177 24.02 14.01 -2.74
C LYS A 177 22.50 14.08 -2.86
N LYS A 178 21.89 13.18 -3.63
CA LYS A 178 20.46 13.24 -3.94
C LYS A 178 19.58 12.80 -2.75
N LEU A 179 20.01 11.82 -1.97
CA LEU A 179 19.32 11.42 -0.74
C LEU A 179 19.37 12.54 0.31
N ALA A 180 20.55 13.14 0.53
CA ALA A 180 20.69 14.24 1.49
C ALA A 180 19.83 15.46 1.11
N ALA A 181 19.70 15.73 -0.20
CA ALA A 181 18.91 16.84 -0.74
C ALA A 181 17.42 16.50 -0.98
N MET A 182 16.96 15.29 -0.66
CA MET A 182 15.58 14.88 -0.91
C MET A 182 14.62 15.73 -0.08
N GLN A 183 13.53 16.19 -0.71
CA GLN A 183 12.51 17.03 -0.09
C GLN A 183 11.11 16.59 -0.53
N GLY A 184 10.10 17.06 0.20
CA GLY A 184 8.69 16.78 -0.08
C GLY A 184 8.12 15.71 0.85
N LYS A 185 7.07 15.02 0.39
CA LYS A 185 6.37 14.00 1.18
C LYS A 185 7.27 12.78 1.44
N PRO A 186 7.13 12.12 2.61
CA PRO A 186 7.88 10.91 2.94
C PRO A 186 7.78 9.83 1.87
N ARG A 187 8.91 9.19 1.58
CA ARG A 187 9.04 8.06 0.67
C ARG A 187 9.44 6.83 1.45
N PHE A 188 8.98 5.67 1.00
CA PHE A 188 9.31 4.39 1.60
C PHE A 188 10.20 3.56 0.66
N LEU A 189 11.30 3.03 1.18
CA LEU A 189 12.19 2.12 0.45
C LEU A 189 12.30 0.79 1.19
N PHE A 190 11.81 -0.29 0.58
CA PHE A 190 12.16 -1.64 0.99
C PHE A 190 13.20 -2.21 0.02
N MET A 191 14.43 -2.39 0.49
CA MET A 191 15.52 -2.93 -0.31
C MET A 191 15.95 -4.30 0.24
N SER A 192 16.05 -5.30 -0.64
CA SER A 192 16.46 -6.64 -0.21
C SER A 192 17.50 -7.29 -1.10
N THR A 193 18.17 -8.30 -0.56
CA THR A 193 19.08 -9.18 -1.29
C THR A 193 19.14 -10.56 -0.62
N SER A 194 19.91 -11.49 -1.19
CA SER A 194 20.20 -12.80 -0.61
C SER A 194 21.67 -13.19 -0.87
N ASP A 195 22.06 -14.40 -0.45
CA ASP A 195 23.36 -15.01 -0.71
C ASP A 195 23.33 -15.98 -1.91
N SER A 196 22.25 -15.96 -2.71
CA SER A 196 22.15 -16.79 -3.92
C SER A 196 23.25 -16.45 -4.94
N GLY A 197 23.57 -17.41 -5.82
CA GLY A 197 24.71 -17.32 -6.73
C GLY A 197 24.68 -16.11 -7.68
N PHE A 198 23.50 -15.59 -8.04
CA PHE A 198 23.40 -14.37 -8.85
C PHE A 198 23.77 -13.13 -8.02
N GLU A 199 23.25 -13.03 -6.80
CA GLU A 199 23.47 -11.92 -5.87
C GLU A 199 24.92 -11.81 -5.39
N GLN A 200 25.68 -12.92 -5.35
CA GLN A 200 27.09 -12.91 -4.95
C GLN A 200 27.91 -11.81 -5.64
N ARG A 201 27.64 -11.54 -6.92
CA ARG A 201 28.34 -10.49 -7.70
C ARG A 201 27.89 -9.07 -7.37
N GLN A 202 26.75 -8.93 -6.70
CA GLN A 202 26.16 -7.65 -6.30
C GLN A 202 26.42 -7.33 -4.82
N LEU A 203 26.79 -8.31 -3.98
CA LEU A 203 26.88 -8.16 -2.51
C LEU A 203 27.76 -6.98 -2.07
N ALA A 204 28.94 -6.80 -2.67
CA ALA A 204 29.82 -5.69 -2.34
C ALA A 204 29.16 -4.33 -2.66
N SER A 205 28.55 -4.22 -3.83
CA SER A 205 27.84 -3.00 -4.26
C SER A 205 26.55 -2.78 -3.46
N PHE A 206 25.87 -3.85 -3.03
CA PHE A 206 24.71 -3.79 -2.14
C PHE A 206 25.11 -3.24 -0.76
N ALA A 207 26.17 -3.78 -0.16
CA ALA A 207 26.69 -3.28 1.12
C ALA A 207 27.12 -1.81 1.02
N GLN A 208 27.72 -1.41 -0.11
CA GLN A 208 28.03 -0.01 -0.39
C GLN A 208 26.76 0.85 -0.45
N MET A 209 25.72 0.42 -1.17
CA MET A 209 24.46 1.16 -1.27
C MET A 209 23.75 1.25 0.10
N GLU A 210 23.74 0.17 0.87
CA GLU A 210 23.21 0.16 2.25
C GLU A 210 23.92 1.20 3.12
N ALA A 211 25.26 1.28 3.06
CA ALA A 211 26.02 2.29 3.79
C ALA A 211 25.67 3.72 3.32
N ILE A 212 25.47 3.92 2.01
CA ILE A 212 25.06 5.21 1.44
C ILE A 212 23.67 5.61 1.96
N VAL A 213 22.68 4.71 1.93
CA VAL A 213 21.33 4.98 2.45
C VAL A 213 21.41 5.36 3.93
N LYS A 214 22.09 4.55 4.75
CA LYS A 214 22.23 4.80 6.20
C LYS A 214 22.90 6.14 6.52
N ALA A 215 23.86 6.57 5.70
CA ALA A 215 24.61 7.81 5.94
C ALA A 215 23.93 9.07 5.39
N ASN A 216 23.04 8.96 4.39
CA ASN A 216 22.53 10.12 3.65
C ASN A 216 21.00 10.23 3.59
N ALA A 217 20.24 9.22 4.04
CA ALA A 217 18.79 9.34 4.17
C ALA A 217 18.45 10.42 5.21
N ASN A 218 17.51 11.30 4.86
CA ASN A 218 16.95 12.29 5.76
C ASN A 218 15.51 11.89 6.15
N SER A 219 14.79 12.74 6.90
CA SER A 219 13.43 12.44 7.36
C SER A 219 12.40 12.23 6.25
N THR A 220 12.71 12.56 4.99
CA THR A 220 11.86 12.32 3.83
C THR A 220 11.98 10.88 3.31
N LEU A 221 12.98 10.10 3.74
CA LEU A 221 13.12 8.69 3.33
C LEU A 221 13.04 7.77 4.55
N ASP A 222 11.92 7.07 4.67
CA ASP A 222 11.80 5.88 5.50
C ASP A 222 12.31 4.68 4.71
N TYR A 223 13.10 3.81 5.34
CA TYR A 223 13.71 2.68 4.65
C TYR A 223 13.88 1.45 5.54
N GLN A 224 13.76 0.29 4.90
CA GLN A 224 14.09 -1.01 5.46
C GLN A 224 15.00 -1.77 4.51
N ILE A 225 16.03 -2.39 5.06
CA ILE A 225 17.03 -3.15 4.29
C ILE A 225 17.13 -4.55 4.89
N THR A 226 16.84 -5.57 4.09
CA THR A 226 16.70 -6.96 4.56
C THR A 226 17.51 -7.93 3.72
N ARG A 227 18.18 -8.88 4.37
CA ARG A 227 18.80 -10.03 3.70
C ARG A 227 17.93 -11.28 3.89
N PHE A 228 17.64 -11.96 2.78
CA PHE A 228 16.96 -13.25 2.75
C PHE A 228 17.95 -14.38 2.45
N ASP A 229 19.03 -14.47 3.23
CA ASP A 229 20.06 -15.50 3.04
C ASP A 229 19.47 -16.91 3.19
N GLY A 230 19.93 -17.85 2.37
CA GLY A 230 19.40 -19.21 2.25
C GLY A 230 18.21 -19.37 1.30
N SER A 231 17.72 -18.28 0.70
CA SER A 231 16.63 -18.34 -0.30
C SER A 231 17.15 -18.34 -1.74
N TYR A 232 16.34 -18.80 -2.68
CA TYR A 232 16.70 -18.85 -4.11
C TYR A 232 16.52 -17.49 -4.79
N TYR A 233 17.29 -17.26 -5.85
CA TYR A 233 17.23 -16.06 -6.69
C TYR A 233 15.80 -15.69 -7.14
N MET A 234 15.06 -16.68 -7.65
CA MET A 234 13.71 -16.45 -8.18
C MET A 234 12.64 -16.28 -7.07
N THR A 235 12.99 -16.53 -5.81
CA THR A 235 12.12 -16.30 -4.65
C THR A 235 12.19 -14.84 -4.16
N GLN A 236 13.27 -14.12 -4.48
CA GLN A 236 13.46 -12.73 -4.05
C GLN A 236 12.31 -11.77 -4.38
N PRO A 237 11.76 -11.73 -5.62
CA PRO A 237 10.64 -10.82 -5.91
C PRO A 237 9.39 -11.12 -5.07
N VAL A 238 9.17 -12.40 -4.72
CA VAL A 238 8.05 -12.82 -3.86
C VAL A 238 8.26 -12.30 -2.44
N LEU A 239 9.44 -12.55 -1.87
CA LEU A 239 9.77 -12.14 -0.50
C LEU A 239 9.79 -10.62 -0.36
N ALA A 240 10.37 -9.91 -1.33
CA ALA A 240 10.42 -8.46 -1.31
C ALA A 240 9.03 -7.84 -1.41
N ALA A 241 8.14 -8.36 -2.27
CA ALA A 241 6.77 -7.88 -2.35
C ALA A 241 6.01 -8.14 -1.03
N ALA A 242 6.09 -9.35 -0.48
CA ALA A 242 5.39 -9.70 0.76
C ALA A 242 5.84 -8.83 1.95
N TYR A 243 7.15 -8.80 2.23
CA TYR A 243 7.70 -8.04 3.36
C TYR A 243 7.65 -6.53 3.12
N GLY A 244 7.77 -6.07 1.87
CA GLY A 244 7.64 -4.67 1.51
C GLY A 244 6.22 -4.16 1.76
N ILE A 245 5.20 -4.93 1.40
CA ILE A 245 3.78 -4.62 1.68
C ILE A 245 3.51 -4.56 3.17
N GLU A 246 3.92 -5.60 3.91
CA GLU A 246 3.72 -5.65 5.37
C GLU A 246 4.41 -4.47 6.05
N ALA A 247 5.67 -4.22 5.73
CA ALA A 247 6.42 -3.11 6.30
C ALA A 247 5.85 -1.74 5.94
N LEU A 248 5.40 -1.57 4.70
CA LEU A 248 4.84 -0.31 4.23
C LEU A 248 3.54 0.03 4.97
N PHE A 249 2.61 -0.93 5.01
CA PHE A 249 1.26 -0.73 5.53
C PHE A 249 1.09 -1.08 7.01
N ASP A 250 2.16 -1.48 7.72
CA ASP A 250 2.11 -1.81 9.15
C ASP A 250 1.42 -0.71 9.97
N ASP A 251 1.79 0.56 9.77
CA ASP A 251 1.19 1.68 10.52
C ASP A 251 -0.23 2.06 10.08
N TYR A 252 -0.66 1.67 8.88
CA TYR A 252 -2.07 1.77 8.47
C TYR A 252 -2.93 0.79 9.28
N HIS A 253 -2.32 -0.33 9.61
CA HIS A 253 -2.94 -1.53 10.16
C HIS A 253 -2.78 -1.65 11.68
N GLN A 254 -1.78 -0.98 12.25
CA GLN A 254 -1.48 -1.02 13.66
C GLN A 254 -2.46 -0.17 14.45
N VAL A 255 -3.05 -0.79 15.49
CA VAL A 255 -3.84 -0.10 16.49
C VAL A 255 -2.95 0.28 17.67
N LEU A 256 -2.76 1.59 17.88
CA LEU A 256 -1.96 2.13 18.97
C LEU A 256 -2.40 1.54 20.32
N ALA A 257 -1.46 1.09 21.12
CA ALA A 257 -1.74 0.67 22.49
C ALA A 257 -2.25 1.86 23.31
N ALA A 258 -3.14 1.60 24.28
CA ALA A 258 -3.70 2.65 25.13
C ALA A 258 -2.61 3.35 25.97
N ASP A 259 -1.51 2.66 26.26
CA ASP A 259 -0.33 3.12 26.98
C ASP A 259 0.85 3.48 26.06
N SER A 260 0.63 3.58 24.75
CA SER A 260 1.65 4.10 23.82
C SER A 260 1.98 5.56 24.13
N GLU A 261 3.18 6.01 23.73
CA GLU A 261 3.61 7.39 23.95
C GLU A 261 2.67 8.42 23.28
N ILE A 262 2.03 8.06 22.17
CA ILE A 262 1.02 8.90 21.51
C ILE A 262 -0.28 8.89 22.31
N SER A 263 -0.79 7.72 22.69
CA SER A 263 -2.05 7.59 23.42
C SER A 263 -2.02 8.26 24.80
N LYS A 264 -0.88 8.24 25.49
CA LYS A 264 -0.67 8.94 26.77
C LYS A 264 -0.84 10.46 26.66
N GLN A 265 -0.65 11.04 25.47
CA GLN A 265 -0.87 12.48 25.22
C GLN A 265 -2.34 12.82 24.99
N GLY A 266 -3.23 11.81 24.88
CA GLY A 266 -4.68 11.99 24.77
C GLY A 266 -5.24 11.72 23.37
N PRO A 267 -6.58 11.73 23.21
CA PRO A 267 -7.24 11.32 21.97
C PRO A 267 -6.92 12.24 20.78
N GLN A 268 -6.67 13.53 21.01
CA GLN A 268 -6.29 14.47 19.95
C GLN A 268 -4.88 14.18 19.40
N ALA A 269 -3.96 13.66 20.23
CA ALA A 269 -2.65 13.23 19.76
C ALA A 269 -2.75 11.99 18.86
N ILE A 270 -3.67 11.07 19.17
CA ILE A 270 -4.01 9.95 18.28
C ILE A 270 -4.54 10.49 16.94
N VAL A 271 -5.52 11.41 16.97
CA VAL A 271 -6.06 12.01 15.74
C VAL A 271 -4.95 12.67 14.91
N ALA A 272 -4.08 13.48 15.53
CA ALA A 272 -2.97 14.15 14.85
C ALA A 272 -1.98 13.16 14.21
N HIS A 273 -1.70 12.03 14.87
CA HIS A 273 -0.86 10.97 14.31
C HIS A 273 -1.48 10.37 13.03
N TYR A 274 -2.75 10.00 13.06
CA TYR A 274 -3.43 9.43 11.89
C TYR A 274 -3.69 10.47 10.79
N GLN A 275 -3.82 11.75 11.12
CA GLN A 275 -3.82 12.86 10.15
C GLN A 275 -2.47 12.97 9.43
N TYR A 276 -1.36 12.88 10.17
CA TYR A 276 -0.03 12.82 9.55
C TYR A 276 0.09 11.64 8.58
N LEU A 277 -0.33 10.43 8.98
CA LEU A 277 -0.35 9.27 8.09
C LEU A 277 -1.20 9.54 6.84
N SER A 278 -2.38 10.11 7.03
CA SER A 278 -3.32 10.39 5.94
C SER A 278 -2.79 11.41 4.94
N GLU A 279 -2.23 12.52 5.42
CA GLU A 279 -1.88 13.67 4.57
C GLU A 279 -0.46 13.59 4.03
N GLN A 280 0.48 13.11 4.85
CA GLN A 280 1.90 13.14 4.55
C GLN A 280 2.37 11.81 3.96
N LYS A 281 2.08 10.68 4.61
CA LYS A 281 2.56 9.36 4.15
C LYS A 281 1.73 8.84 2.98
N TYR A 282 0.41 8.69 3.17
CA TYR A 282 -0.46 7.95 2.24
C TYR A 282 -1.18 8.82 1.21
N GLY A 283 -1.56 10.05 1.56
CA GLY A 283 -2.39 10.87 0.67
C GLY A 283 -3.85 10.43 0.58
N PHE A 284 -4.29 9.51 1.44
CA PHE A 284 -5.68 9.09 1.62
C PHE A 284 -5.95 8.81 3.10
N LYS A 285 -7.22 8.81 3.52
CA LYS A 285 -7.60 8.70 4.94
C LYS A 285 -7.12 7.38 5.56
N VAL A 286 -6.40 7.49 6.67
CA VAL A 286 -6.13 6.41 7.64
C VAL A 286 -6.99 6.65 8.88
N PRO A 287 -7.94 5.77 9.21
CA PRO A 287 -8.87 6.01 10.33
C PRO A 287 -8.21 5.88 11.72
N ALA A 288 -8.41 6.87 12.59
CA ALA A 288 -7.97 6.81 13.99
C ALA A 288 -8.89 5.96 14.89
N THR A 289 -10.06 5.57 14.38
CA THR A 289 -11.20 5.00 15.11
C THR A 289 -10.79 3.85 16.03
N SER A 290 -10.07 2.85 15.54
CA SER A 290 -9.70 1.67 16.33
C SER A 290 -8.79 2.02 17.51
N SER A 291 -7.86 2.96 17.32
CA SER A 291 -6.92 3.41 18.35
C SER A 291 -7.63 4.26 19.41
N LEU A 292 -8.58 5.11 18.99
CA LEU A 292 -9.44 5.86 19.89
C LEU A 292 -10.36 4.93 20.71
N ILE A 293 -10.98 3.93 20.07
CA ILE A 293 -11.78 2.92 20.77
C ILE A 293 -10.91 2.15 21.76
N LYS A 294 -9.69 1.75 21.40
CA LYS A 294 -8.78 1.05 22.30
C LYS A 294 -8.39 1.91 23.51
N LEU A 295 -8.14 3.22 23.31
CA LEU A 295 -7.91 4.16 24.40
C LEU A 295 -9.15 4.30 25.30
N GLY A 296 -10.34 4.49 24.72
CA GLY A 296 -11.58 4.60 25.49
C GLY A 296 -11.90 3.34 26.29
N ASN A 297 -11.66 2.15 25.72
CA ASN A 297 -11.84 0.87 26.41
C ASN A 297 -10.97 0.76 27.66
N SER A 298 -9.79 1.39 27.68
CA SER A 298 -8.91 1.40 28.87
C SER A 298 -9.52 2.18 30.05
N TYR A 299 -10.44 3.12 29.79
CA TYR A 299 -11.16 3.89 30.80
C TYR A 299 -12.50 3.28 31.18
N LEU A 300 -13.11 2.47 30.30
CA LEU A 300 -14.51 2.03 30.41
C LEU A 300 -14.89 1.45 31.78
N GLU A 301 -14.02 0.65 32.38
CA GLU A 301 -14.28 -0.02 33.67
C GLU A 301 -14.24 0.92 34.88
N LYS A 302 -13.36 1.92 34.87
CA LYS A 302 -13.09 2.78 36.04
C LYS A 302 -13.69 4.18 35.89
N GLU A 303 -13.71 4.70 34.67
CA GLU A 303 -14.08 6.06 34.33
C GLU A 303 -14.93 6.04 33.03
N PRO A 304 -16.14 5.43 33.02
CA PRO A 304 -16.95 5.28 31.81
C PRO A 304 -17.34 6.62 31.15
N ALA A 305 -17.51 7.69 31.93
CA ALA A 305 -17.75 9.02 31.39
C ALA A 305 -16.56 9.51 30.52
N LYS A 306 -15.32 9.25 30.95
CA LYS A 306 -14.11 9.57 30.20
C LYS A 306 -13.98 8.69 28.95
N ALA A 307 -14.41 7.43 29.02
CA ALA A 307 -14.48 6.57 27.83
C ALA A 307 -15.42 7.16 26.77
N VAL A 308 -16.60 7.67 27.17
CA VAL A 308 -17.54 8.36 26.26
C VAL A 308 -16.87 9.56 25.57
N GLU A 309 -16.12 10.38 26.29
CA GLU A 309 -15.41 11.52 25.71
C GLU A 309 -14.44 11.08 24.60
N VAL A 310 -13.66 10.03 24.85
CA VAL A 310 -12.72 9.48 23.86
C VAL A 310 -13.45 8.91 22.64
N TYR A 311 -14.51 8.13 22.84
CA TYR A 311 -15.28 7.57 21.72
C TYR A 311 -15.96 8.65 20.87
N LYS A 312 -16.41 9.76 21.49
CA LYS A 312 -16.97 10.89 20.76
C LYS A 312 -15.93 11.60 19.89
N VAL A 313 -14.65 11.59 20.27
CA VAL A 313 -13.57 12.04 19.37
C VAL A 313 -13.50 11.16 18.13
N ALA A 314 -13.66 9.84 18.26
CA ALA A 314 -13.69 8.94 17.11
C ALA A 314 -14.88 9.23 16.18
N ILE A 315 -16.07 9.48 16.73
CA ILE A 315 -17.25 9.90 15.95
C ILE A 315 -17.02 11.23 15.24
N SER A 316 -16.35 12.18 15.89
CA SER A 316 -16.04 13.47 15.29
C SER A 316 -15.01 13.38 14.17
N ASP A 317 -14.02 12.49 14.27
CA ASP A 317 -13.01 12.25 13.22
C ASP A 317 -13.59 11.45 12.04
N ASP A 318 -14.47 10.51 12.31
CA ASP A 318 -15.16 9.69 11.32
C ASP A 318 -16.65 9.48 11.70
N PRO A 319 -17.56 10.33 11.17
CA PRO A 319 -18.99 10.19 11.44
C PRO A 319 -19.63 8.89 10.94
N LYS A 320 -18.95 8.14 10.07
CA LYS A 320 -19.40 6.83 9.56
C LYS A 320 -18.84 5.65 10.38
N ALA A 321 -18.07 5.91 11.43
CA ALA A 321 -17.51 4.89 12.31
C ALA A 321 -18.56 4.28 13.24
N TYR A 322 -19.45 3.42 12.72
CA TYR A 322 -20.50 2.76 13.49
C TYR A 322 -20.00 2.04 14.75
N THR A 323 -18.76 1.53 14.74
CA THR A 323 -18.10 0.90 15.90
C THR A 323 -17.85 1.87 17.04
N ALA A 324 -17.63 3.15 16.76
CA ALA A 324 -17.49 4.18 17.78
C ALA A 324 -18.85 4.51 18.43
N TYR A 325 -19.94 4.54 17.65
CA TYR A 325 -21.29 4.70 18.19
C TYR A 325 -21.69 3.50 19.08
N ASP A 326 -21.35 2.28 18.67
CA ASP A 326 -21.53 1.05 19.48
C ASP A 326 -20.77 1.13 20.81
N ALA A 327 -19.53 1.64 20.80
CA ALA A 327 -18.72 1.83 21.99
C ALA A 327 -19.28 2.92 22.94
N VAL A 328 -19.82 4.01 22.38
CA VAL A 328 -20.54 5.03 23.17
C VAL A 328 -21.78 4.42 23.84
N ALA A 329 -22.54 3.59 23.11
CA ALA A 329 -23.72 2.93 23.65
C ALA A 329 -23.36 2.00 24.82
N ASP A 330 -22.28 1.22 24.70
CA ASP A 330 -21.78 0.38 25.80
C ASP A 330 -21.42 1.19 27.05
N ALA A 331 -20.74 2.32 26.88
CA ALA A 331 -20.35 3.16 28.01
C ALA A 331 -21.56 3.80 28.71
N TYR A 332 -22.56 4.27 27.95
CA TYR A 332 -23.78 4.79 28.56
C TYR A 332 -24.58 3.71 29.28
N ALA A 333 -24.70 2.51 28.70
CA ALA A 333 -25.36 1.40 29.37
C ALA A 333 -24.68 1.04 30.70
N LYS A 334 -23.34 1.07 30.72
CA LYS A 334 -22.55 0.82 31.94
C LYS A 334 -22.75 1.89 33.01
N MET A 335 -23.06 3.11 32.62
CA MET A 335 -23.42 4.21 33.53
C MET A 335 -24.89 4.16 34.00
N GLY A 336 -25.70 3.24 33.47
CA GLY A 336 -27.15 3.19 33.72
C GLY A 336 -27.97 4.19 32.88
N GLU A 337 -27.32 4.89 31.94
CA GLU A 337 -27.95 5.87 31.04
C GLU A 337 -28.59 5.17 29.84
N ILE A 338 -29.58 4.32 30.09
CA ILE A 338 -30.11 3.36 29.10
C ILE A 338 -30.73 4.05 27.88
N GLU A 339 -31.43 5.18 28.05
CA GLU A 339 -32.01 5.94 26.93
C GLU A 339 -30.93 6.47 25.96
N LEU A 340 -29.78 6.89 26.50
CA LEU A 340 -28.64 7.28 25.67
C LEU A 340 -28.00 6.07 24.99
N ALA A 341 -27.91 4.93 25.67
CA ALA A 341 -27.43 3.69 25.06
C ALA A 341 -28.30 3.26 23.86
N ILE A 342 -29.62 3.29 24.00
CA ILE A 342 -30.58 3.00 22.92
C ILE A 342 -30.35 3.94 21.73
N LYS A 343 -30.24 5.25 21.99
CA LYS A 343 -30.01 6.27 20.96
C LYS A 343 -28.75 5.97 20.15
N TYR A 344 -27.60 5.77 20.82
CA TYR A 344 -26.33 5.55 20.12
C TYR A 344 -26.27 4.18 19.44
N GLN A 345 -26.89 3.15 20.01
CA GLN A 345 -26.96 1.84 19.36
C GLN A 345 -27.81 1.88 18.08
N ALA A 346 -28.91 2.64 18.08
CA ALA A 346 -29.72 2.84 16.88
C ALA A 346 -28.93 3.57 15.78
N LEU A 347 -28.14 4.59 16.14
CA LEU A 347 -27.24 5.26 15.19
C LEU A 347 -26.18 4.29 14.62
N ALA A 348 -25.57 3.46 15.46
CA ALA A 348 -24.62 2.45 14.98
C ALA A 348 -25.26 1.49 13.96
N LEU A 349 -26.52 1.08 14.20
CA LEU A 349 -27.27 0.21 13.29
C LEU A 349 -27.64 0.90 11.97
N ASP A 350 -27.99 2.18 12.00
CA ASP A 350 -28.35 2.97 10.82
C ASP A 350 -27.16 3.20 9.88
N ILE A 351 -25.95 3.32 10.45
CA ILE A 351 -24.73 3.60 9.69
C ILE A 351 -24.15 2.36 9.01
N THR A 352 -24.26 1.17 9.62
CA THR A 352 -23.64 -0.05 9.09
C THR A 352 -24.50 -0.76 8.05
N ASP A 353 -23.89 -1.13 6.93
CA ASP A 353 -24.46 -1.99 5.89
C ASP A 353 -24.01 -3.46 6.02
N HIS A 354 -23.02 -3.74 6.87
CA HIS A 354 -22.44 -5.07 7.02
C HIS A 354 -23.39 -6.03 7.79
N PRO A 355 -23.81 -7.18 7.20
CA PRO A 355 -24.84 -8.05 7.78
C PRO A 355 -24.53 -8.56 9.20
N PHE A 356 -23.26 -8.89 9.48
CA PHE A 356 -22.82 -9.30 10.82
C PHE A 356 -23.09 -8.22 11.87
N TYR A 357 -22.74 -6.96 11.58
CA TYR A 357 -22.91 -5.85 12.51
C TYR A 357 -24.38 -5.44 12.63
N GLN A 358 -25.15 -5.51 11.54
CA GLN A 358 -26.61 -5.29 11.59
C GLN A 358 -27.30 -6.26 12.56
N ASN A 359 -26.98 -7.55 12.47
CA ASN A 359 -27.51 -8.55 13.39
C ASN A 359 -27.05 -8.32 14.84
N LYS A 360 -25.75 -8.07 15.03
CA LYS A 360 -25.18 -7.79 16.36
C LYS A 360 -25.87 -6.60 17.02
N TYR A 361 -26.01 -5.49 16.31
CA TYR A 361 -26.54 -4.23 16.83
C TYR A 361 -28.05 -4.25 17.01
N THR A 362 -28.79 -4.98 16.15
CA THR A 362 -30.23 -5.22 16.35
C THR A 362 -30.48 -5.94 17.67
N ASN A 363 -29.75 -7.02 17.95
CA ASN A 363 -29.88 -7.78 19.19
C ASN A 363 -29.49 -6.96 20.42
N LYS A 364 -28.44 -6.15 20.31
CA LYS A 364 -27.98 -5.28 21.40
C LYS A 364 -28.98 -4.16 21.69
N LEU A 365 -29.54 -3.54 20.66
CA LEU A 365 -30.60 -2.53 20.77
C LEU A 365 -31.84 -3.09 21.46
N ALA A 366 -32.24 -4.32 21.13
CA ALA A 366 -33.36 -4.99 21.80
C ALA A 366 -33.12 -5.16 23.31
N LYS A 367 -31.91 -5.58 23.71
CA LYS A 367 -31.53 -5.73 25.13
C LYS A 367 -31.62 -4.41 25.90
N TYR A 368 -31.11 -3.31 25.33
CA TYR A 368 -31.22 -2.00 25.99
C TYR A 368 -32.68 -1.54 26.11
N LYS A 369 -33.51 -1.80 25.10
CA LYS A 369 -34.95 -1.49 25.17
C LYS A 369 -35.70 -2.31 26.24
N GLU A 370 -35.26 -3.53 26.51
CA GLU A 370 -35.81 -4.34 27.62
C GLU A 370 -35.37 -3.78 28.98
N GLN A 371 -34.09 -3.43 29.12
CA GLN A 371 -33.56 -2.81 30.34
C GLN A 371 -34.24 -1.48 30.69
N SER A 372 -34.62 -0.68 29.69
CA SER A 372 -35.30 0.60 29.88
C SER A 372 -36.73 0.49 30.41
N LYS A 373 -37.31 -0.72 30.39
CA LYS A 373 -38.67 -1.01 30.90
C LYS A 373 -38.67 -1.52 32.34
N LEU A 374 -37.49 -1.83 32.88
CA LEU A 374 -37.26 -2.22 34.27
C LEU A 374 -36.93 -0.97 35.08
#